data_AF-A0A944D899-F1
#
_entry.id   AF-A0A944D899-F1
#
_cell.length_a   1.000
_cell.length_b   1.000
_cell.length_c   1.000
_cell.angle_alpha   90.00
_cell.angle_beta   90.00
_cell.angle_gamma   90.00
#
_symmetry.space_group_name_H-M   'P 1'
#
loop_
_entity.id
_entity.type
_entity.pdbx_description
1 polymer ?
#
loop_
_entity_poly.entity_id
_entity_poly.type
_entity_poly.pdbx_seq_one_letter_code
_entity_poly.pdbx_strand_id
1 'polypeptide(L)'
;MKQTFLDVKHIQSTALDVLLVPVLEDAKVLPELPIAITNAFSHAQDVAHDEAFTGKWNTTLLVRSTDDNSSVRRVVFYGIGKKEQWTTERARRMIGSGAQLVQRMKMTRMGVMFDACVSQDVSSVETLSQALAESVILATYQYAQYKTEEDAKKKPLTHIAYVASKKYERTIDKGIRLGSLFAQGTVYARNLINAPANHMTPTVLLKSAQKLTSSSVKVTAYNRAAMKKLGLNTILAVASGSEQEPYLIHLRYTPKGPKSAMKAAMKFALCGKGITFDSGGLQVKPGVHMDGMKYDMAAAGMIIGMFSVLEELQPNIEFHGVIAATENMSSGSAMKPGDVVTSYSGKTIEIGHTDAEGRLVLADALAWAEKNIQPDILVDAATLTGAAIYALGQEYAGIMGSNPELVDAITASATATDENLWPLPLVDDYAVFLESKIADLNNLPPVNWAGTTMGAMFLQKFVEKTPWAHLDIAGPAWVDRVVKSYVPEGASGYGVRTFLHMLLSLSGKRWKK
;
A
#
# COMPACT_ATOMS: atom_id res chain seq x y z
N MET A 1 -18.57 5.23 -6.39
CA MET A 1 -18.02 6.50 -6.91
C MET A 1 -17.62 6.25 -8.34
N LYS A 2 -18.13 7.02 -9.33
CA LYS A 2 -17.62 6.95 -10.70
C LYS A 2 -16.19 7.47 -10.67
N GLN A 3 -15.21 6.58 -10.57
CA GLN A 3 -13.82 6.94 -10.86
C GLN A 3 -13.82 7.48 -12.28
N THR A 4 -13.37 8.71 -12.47
CA THR A 4 -13.04 9.18 -13.80
C THR A 4 -11.88 8.31 -14.26
N PHE A 5 -12.17 7.35 -15.15
CA PHE A 5 -11.13 6.53 -15.73
C PHE A 5 -10.21 7.48 -16.49
N LEU A 6 -8.95 7.47 -16.05
CA LEU A 6 -7.88 8.20 -16.70
C LEU A 6 -7.65 7.59 -18.07
N ASP A 7 -8.19 8.25 -19.09
CA ASP A 7 -7.99 7.86 -20.49
C ASP A 7 -6.60 8.35 -20.92
N VAL A 8 -5.62 7.45 -20.88
CA VAL A 8 -4.24 7.74 -21.26
C VAL A 8 -4.03 7.46 -22.73
N LYS A 9 -3.90 8.53 -23.52
CA LYS A 9 -3.80 8.48 -24.98
C LYS A 9 -2.52 9.13 -25.50
N HIS A 10 -2.02 8.58 -26.61
CA HIS A 10 -0.97 9.17 -27.45
C HIS A 10 -1.53 10.38 -28.19
N ILE A 11 -0.88 11.55 -28.15
CA ILE A 11 -1.39 12.76 -28.82
C ILE A 11 -0.74 12.99 -30.18
N GLN A 12 -1.60 13.09 -31.19
CA GLN A 12 -1.52 14.16 -32.19
C GLN A 12 -2.81 15.02 -32.29
N SER A 13 -3.88 14.75 -31.53
CA SER A 13 -5.18 15.45 -31.71
C SER A 13 -6.00 15.79 -30.46
N THR A 14 -5.47 15.64 -29.24
CA THR A 14 -6.23 15.93 -28.00
C THR A 14 -5.85 17.30 -27.45
N ALA A 15 -6.83 18.18 -27.26
CA ALA A 15 -6.60 19.44 -26.55
C ALA A 15 -6.16 19.19 -25.09
N LEU A 16 -5.26 19.98 -24.53
CA LEU A 16 -4.78 19.87 -23.16
C LEU A 16 -4.85 21.24 -22.47
N ASP A 17 -5.21 21.23 -21.18
CA ASP A 17 -5.14 22.43 -20.36
C ASP A 17 -3.68 22.76 -20.02
N VAL A 18 -2.89 21.71 -19.75
CA VAL A 18 -1.48 21.78 -19.34
C VAL A 18 -0.67 20.64 -19.97
N LEU A 19 0.50 20.95 -20.52
CA LEU A 19 1.56 19.98 -20.85
C LEU A 19 2.72 20.11 -19.86
N LEU A 20 3.08 19.03 -19.19
CA LEU A 20 4.24 18.95 -18.30
C LEU A 20 5.49 18.55 -19.09
N VAL A 21 6.54 19.35 -18.99
CA VAL A 21 7.80 19.16 -19.71
C VAL A 21 8.94 19.06 -18.70
N PRO A 22 9.60 17.90 -18.55
CA PRO A 22 10.74 17.76 -17.64
C PRO A 22 11.96 18.53 -18.16
N VAL A 23 12.66 19.26 -17.28
CA VAL A 23 13.85 20.07 -17.62
C VAL A 23 14.99 19.72 -16.66
N LEU A 24 16.12 19.30 -17.22
CA LEU A 24 17.34 19.01 -16.45
C LEU A 24 17.92 20.29 -15.84
N GLU A 25 18.55 20.13 -14.69
CA GLU A 25 19.31 21.21 -14.06
C GLU A 25 20.45 21.68 -14.97
N ASP A 26 20.64 23.00 -15.02
CA ASP A 26 21.65 23.69 -15.83
C ASP A 26 21.50 23.46 -17.35
N ALA A 27 20.31 23.03 -17.80
CA ALA A 27 19.98 23.01 -19.21
C ALA A 27 20.05 24.44 -19.78
N LYS A 28 20.98 24.67 -20.72
CA LYS A 28 21.19 25.99 -21.34
C LYS A 28 19.97 26.48 -22.13
N VAL A 29 19.17 25.54 -22.62
CA VAL A 29 17.94 25.79 -23.38
C VAL A 29 16.85 24.86 -22.89
N LEU A 30 15.60 25.33 -22.97
CA LEU A 30 14.44 24.49 -22.68
C LEU A 30 14.34 23.35 -23.70
N PRO A 31 13.76 22.20 -23.31
CA PRO A 31 13.49 21.10 -24.24
C PRO A 31 12.60 21.55 -25.40
N GLU A 32 12.88 21.02 -26.59
CA GLU A 32 12.04 21.27 -27.77
C GLU A 32 10.61 20.76 -27.55
N LEU A 33 9.64 21.62 -27.82
CA LEU A 33 8.23 21.28 -27.79
C LEU A 33 7.80 20.62 -29.12
N PRO A 34 6.72 19.82 -29.12
CA PRO A 34 6.18 19.28 -30.36
C PRO A 34 5.88 20.38 -31.39
N ILE A 35 6.27 20.16 -32.65
CA ILE A 35 6.13 21.12 -33.77
C ILE A 35 4.73 21.76 -33.84
N ALA A 36 3.69 20.99 -33.53
CA ALA A 36 2.30 21.43 -33.54
C ALA A 36 1.98 22.57 -32.55
N ILE A 37 2.80 22.79 -31.52
CA ILE A 37 2.60 23.84 -30.51
C ILE A 37 3.79 24.80 -30.40
N THR A 38 4.93 24.53 -31.05
CA THR A 38 6.17 25.32 -30.88
C THR A 38 5.96 26.82 -31.11
N ASN A 39 5.26 27.21 -32.16
CA ASN A 39 5.01 28.63 -32.47
C ASN A 39 4.21 29.34 -31.37
N ALA A 40 3.28 28.62 -30.73
CA ALA A 40 2.43 29.16 -29.68
C ALA A 40 3.18 29.39 -28.34
N PHE A 41 4.43 28.91 -28.26
CA PHE A 41 5.30 28.98 -27.09
C PHE A 41 6.72 29.47 -27.45
N SER A 42 6.89 30.19 -28.56
CA SER A 42 8.20 30.65 -29.04
C SER A 42 8.94 31.57 -28.05
N HIS A 43 8.21 32.24 -27.17
CA HIS A 43 8.71 33.14 -26.13
C HIS A 43 9.12 32.40 -24.83
N ALA A 44 8.94 31.07 -24.75
CA ALA A 44 9.19 30.32 -23.51
C ALA A 44 10.64 30.40 -23.03
N GLN A 45 11.60 30.47 -23.97
CA GLN A 45 13.02 30.58 -23.65
C GLN A 45 13.35 31.93 -23.00
N ASP A 46 12.78 33.02 -23.50
CA ASP A 46 12.96 34.37 -22.93
C ASP A 46 12.38 34.43 -21.53
N VAL A 47 11.17 33.87 -21.33
CA VAL A 47 10.54 33.78 -20.02
C VAL A 47 11.39 32.96 -19.04
N ALA A 48 11.98 31.84 -19.47
CA ALA A 48 12.86 31.05 -18.62
C ALA A 48 14.13 31.80 -18.22
N HIS A 49 14.68 32.62 -19.13
CA HIS A 49 15.82 33.47 -18.84
C HIS A 49 15.46 34.56 -17.82
N ASP A 50 14.35 35.27 -18.03
CA ASP A 50 13.91 36.37 -17.18
C ASP A 50 13.53 35.90 -15.76
N GLU A 51 12.96 34.70 -15.65
CA GLU A 51 12.60 34.06 -14.37
C GLU A 51 13.78 33.29 -13.74
N ALA A 52 14.97 33.33 -14.35
CA ALA A 52 16.17 32.60 -13.93
C ALA A 52 15.89 31.09 -13.67
N PHE A 53 15.06 30.47 -14.50
CA PHE A 53 14.69 29.06 -14.35
C PHE A 53 15.82 28.14 -14.81
N THR A 54 16.38 27.37 -13.89
CA THR A 54 17.55 26.52 -14.15
C THR A 54 17.25 25.02 -14.18
N GLY A 55 15.99 24.59 -14.04
CA GLY A 55 15.65 23.16 -13.98
C GLY A 55 16.00 22.46 -12.66
N LYS A 56 16.32 23.22 -11.61
CA LYS A 56 16.56 22.68 -10.26
C LYS A 56 15.40 21.81 -9.78
N TRP A 57 15.70 20.73 -9.05
CA TRP A 57 14.69 19.77 -8.59
C TRP A 57 13.46 20.44 -7.94
N ASN A 58 12.27 20.03 -8.37
CA ASN A 58 10.98 20.45 -7.82
C ASN A 58 10.69 21.95 -7.96
N THR A 59 11.28 22.60 -8.97
CA THR A 59 10.92 23.95 -9.40
C THR A 59 10.00 23.87 -10.63
N THR A 60 9.19 24.90 -10.84
CA THR A 60 8.26 24.94 -11.98
C THR A 60 8.25 26.30 -12.64
N LEU A 61 8.26 26.34 -13.96
CA LEU A 61 7.99 27.52 -14.76
C LEU A 61 6.72 27.29 -15.59
N LEU A 62 5.72 28.16 -15.44
CA LEU A 62 4.47 28.09 -16.18
C LEU A 62 4.45 29.13 -17.29
N VAL A 63 4.32 28.67 -18.53
CA VAL A 63 4.21 29.52 -19.73
C VAL A 63 2.83 29.34 -20.34
N ARG A 64 2.18 30.44 -20.71
CA ARG A 64 0.87 30.43 -21.37
C ARG A 64 1.06 30.52 -22.88
N SER A 65 0.14 29.91 -23.61
CA SER A 65 0.12 30.02 -25.06
C SER A 65 -0.15 31.47 -25.51
N THR A 66 0.55 31.91 -26.56
CA THR A 66 0.23 33.17 -27.30
C THR A 66 -0.86 32.98 -28.35
N ASP A 67 -1.26 31.74 -28.64
CA ASP A 67 -2.29 31.40 -29.61
C ASP A 67 -3.50 30.78 -28.92
N ASP A 68 -4.63 31.47 -28.97
CA ASP A 68 -5.89 30.99 -28.41
C ASP A 68 -6.45 29.75 -29.12
N ASN A 69 -5.97 29.42 -30.32
CA ASN A 69 -6.35 28.19 -31.02
C ASN A 69 -5.40 27.02 -30.74
N SER A 70 -4.36 27.23 -29.93
CA SER A 70 -3.42 26.15 -29.61
C SER A 70 -4.12 24.99 -28.92
N SER A 71 -3.74 23.77 -29.34
CA SER A 71 -4.20 22.53 -28.71
C SER A 71 -3.71 22.39 -27.27
N VAL A 72 -2.70 23.17 -26.84
CA VAL A 72 -2.20 23.20 -25.47
C VAL A 72 -2.26 24.63 -24.95
N ARG A 73 -3.01 24.85 -23.86
CA ARG A 73 -3.19 26.22 -23.32
C ARG A 73 -2.01 26.70 -22.48
N ARG A 74 -1.29 25.78 -21.84
CA ARG A 74 -0.17 26.06 -20.93
C ARG A 74 0.89 24.97 -21.00
N VAL A 75 2.15 25.36 -20.90
CA VAL A 75 3.26 24.44 -20.67
C VAL A 75 3.80 24.70 -19.27
N VAL A 76 3.98 23.64 -18.49
CA VAL A 76 4.70 23.68 -17.21
C VAL A 76 6.03 22.98 -17.42
N PHE A 77 7.10 23.76 -17.44
CA PHE A 77 8.46 23.24 -17.37
C PHE A 77 8.76 22.87 -15.92
N TYR A 78 9.11 21.61 -15.68
CA TYR A 78 9.34 21.07 -14.34
C TYR A 78 10.81 20.71 -14.19
N GLY A 79 11.47 21.30 -13.21
CA GLY A 79 12.87 21.01 -12.91
C GLY A 79 13.04 19.62 -12.31
N ILE A 80 13.74 18.74 -13.03
CA ILE A 80 14.00 17.34 -12.61
C ILE A 80 15.35 17.18 -11.89
N GLY A 81 16.10 18.27 -11.75
CA GLY A 81 17.43 18.26 -11.15
C GLY A 81 18.48 17.68 -12.10
N LYS A 82 19.64 17.35 -11.55
CA LYS A 82 20.75 16.74 -12.28
C LYS A 82 20.40 15.39 -12.89
N LYS A 83 21.00 15.09 -14.04
CA LYS A 83 20.73 13.88 -14.83
C LYS A 83 20.97 12.60 -14.03
N GLU A 84 22.03 12.55 -13.24
CA GLU A 84 22.47 11.37 -12.48
C GLU A 84 21.51 11.02 -11.33
N GLN A 85 20.62 11.95 -10.98
CA GLN A 85 19.63 11.75 -9.93
C GLN A 85 18.25 11.39 -10.50
N TRP A 86 18.08 11.40 -11.83
CA TRP A 86 16.81 11.08 -12.48
C TRP A 86 16.53 9.58 -12.41
N THR A 87 15.46 9.23 -11.71
CA THR A 87 15.03 7.86 -11.48
C THR A 87 13.54 7.72 -11.70
N THR A 88 13.05 6.48 -11.76
CA THR A 88 11.60 6.18 -11.79
C THR A 88 10.85 6.87 -10.65
N GLU A 89 11.41 6.91 -9.44
CA GLU A 89 10.82 7.58 -8.28
C GLU A 89 10.74 9.10 -8.46
N ARG A 90 11.78 9.74 -9.03
CA ARG A 90 11.70 11.17 -9.36
C ARG A 90 10.63 11.44 -10.41
N ALA A 91 10.47 10.53 -11.38
CA ALA A 91 9.40 10.62 -12.36
C ALA A 91 8.00 10.50 -11.71
N ARG A 92 7.82 9.56 -10.75
CA ARG A 92 6.60 9.47 -9.92
C ARG A 92 6.34 10.80 -9.23
N ARG A 93 7.33 11.35 -8.53
CA ARG A 93 7.15 12.60 -7.78
C ARG A 93 6.80 13.78 -8.68
N MET A 94 7.50 13.90 -9.81
CA MET A 94 7.24 14.95 -10.79
C MET A 94 5.79 14.93 -11.28
N ILE A 95 5.31 13.78 -11.78
CA ILE A 95 3.98 13.73 -12.36
C ILE A 95 2.89 13.89 -11.28
N GLY A 96 3.14 13.40 -10.06
CA GLY A 96 2.24 13.61 -8.93
C GLY A 96 2.11 15.09 -8.56
N SER A 97 3.25 15.81 -8.49
CA SER A 97 3.29 17.26 -8.25
C SER A 97 2.58 18.03 -9.37
N GLY A 98 2.82 17.63 -10.63
CA GLY A 98 2.16 18.19 -11.80
C GLY A 98 0.64 17.99 -11.76
N ALA A 99 0.16 16.80 -11.43
CA ALA A 99 -1.27 16.51 -11.34
C ALA A 99 -1.94 17.34 -10.23
N GLN A 100 -1.28 17.49 -9.08
CA GLN A 100 -1.77 18.35 -8.00
C GLN A 100 -1.79 19.83 -8.39
N LEU A 101 -0.80 20.30 -9.15
CA LEU A 101 -0.78 21.66 -9.70
C LEU A 101 -1.99 21.89 -10.63
N VAL A 102 -2.28 20.96 -11.53
CA VAL A 102 -3.43 21.01 -12.44
C VAL A 102 -4.75 21.05 -11.65
N GLN A 103 -4.90 20.25 -10.60
CA GLN A 103 -6.07 20.29 -9.72
C GLN A 103 -6.21 21.64 -9.00
N ARG A 104 -5.12 22.22 -8.49
CA ARG A 104 -5.15 23.55 -7.84
C ARG A 104 -5.58 24.64 -8.82
N MET A 105 -5.21 24.53 -10.09
CA MET A 105 -5.65 25.44 -11.15
C MET A 105 -7.08 25.17 -11.64
N LYS A 106 -7.81 24.21 -11.04
CA LYS A 106 -9.18 23.81 -11.40
C LYS A 106 -9.31 23.32 -12.86
N MET A 107 -8.23 22.75 -13.39
CA MET A 107 -8.12 22.18 -14.73
C MET A 107 -8.32 20.66 -14.71
N THR A 108 -8.57 20.07 -15.87
CA THR A 108 -9.04 18.67 -15.95
C THR A 108 -8.29 17.81 -16.97
N ARG A 109 -7.48 18.40 -17.85
CA ARG A 109 -6.76 17.70 -18.92
C ARG A 109 -5.28 18.02 -18.89
N MET A 110 -4.46 17.03 -18.58
CA MET A 110 -3.01 17.17 -18.50
C MET A 110 -2.31 16.32 -19.57
N GLY A 111 -1.14 16.71 -20.02
CA GLY A 111 -0.20 15.84 -20.73
C GLY A 111 1.15 15.83 -20.04
N VAL A 112 1.97 14.82 -20.32
CA VAL A 112 3.38 14.77 -19.98
C VAL A 112 4.20 14.43 -21.22
N MET A 113 5.32 15.12 -21.41
CA MET A 113 6.28 14.81 -22.45
C MET A 113 7.08 13.56 -22.08
N PHE A 114 6.46 12.40 -22.32
CA PHE A 114 6.94 11.10 -21.87
C PHE A 114 8.32 10.76 -22.44
N ASP A 115 8.57 11.08 -23.71
CA ASP A 115 9.88 10.81 -24.34
C ASP A 115 11.03 11.50 -23.59
N ALA A 116 10.78 12.68 -23.01
CA ALA A 116 11.78 13.41 -22.22
C ALA A 116 11.98 12.83 -20.80
N CYS A 117 11.12 11.91 -20.37
CA CYS A 117 11.30 11.14 -19.14
C CYS A 117 12.14 9.87 -19.34
N VAL A 118 12.28 9.39 -20.59
CA VAL A 118 13.01 8.16 -20.90
C VAL A 118 14.51 8.41 -20.84
N SER A 119 15.23 7.71 -19.97
CA SER A 119 16.69 7.69 -19.91
C SER A 119 17.21 6.26 -19.72
N GLN A 120 18.53 6.06 -19.84
CA GLN A 120 19.16 4.76 -19.56
C GLN A 120 19.09 4.36 -18.08
N ASP A 121 19.01 5.35 -17.19
CA ASP A 121 18.99 5.16 -15.73
C ASP A 121 17.58 4.95 -15.16
N VAL A 122 16.56 5.16 -15.98
CA VAL A 122 15.17 4.83 -15.63
C VAL A 122 14.92 3.37 -16.00
N SER A 123 14.15 2.70 -15.14
CA SER A 123 13.61 1.37 -15.43
C SER A 123 12.88 1.37 -16.79
N SER A 124 12.65 0.18 -17.38
CA SER A 124 12.09 0.04 -18.73
C SER A 124 10.90 0.98 -19.03
N VAL A 125 10.64 1.28 -20.30
CA VAL A 125 9.49 2.12 -20.73
C VAL A 125 8.16 1.65 -20.11
N GLU A 126 7.98 0.34 -19.95
CA GLU A 126 6.78 -0.23 -19.30
C GLU A 126 6.71 0.17 -17.83
N THR A 127 7.82 0.00 -17.09
CA THR A 127 7.92 0.36 -15.67
C THR A 127 7.75 1.85 -15.43
N LEU A 128 8.36 2.71 -16.27
CA LEU A 128 8.15 4.15 -16.21
C LEU A 128 6.68 4.52 -16.45
N SER A 129 6.05 3.91 -17.47
CA SER A 129 4.66 4.19 -17.81
C SER A 129 3.69 3.80 -16.69
N GLN A 130 3.94 2.63 -16.09
CA GLN A 130 3.27 2.15 -14.89
C GLN A 130 3.44 3.13 -13.73
N ALA A 131 4.67 3.53 -13.44
CA ALA A 131 4.98 4.40 -12.32
C ALA A 131 4.29 5.77 -12.41
N LEU A 132 4.27 6.34 -13.62
CA LEU A 132 3.58 7.60 -13.89
C LEU A 132 2.05 7.47 -13.73
N ALA A 133 1.47 6.37 -14.22
CA ALA A 133 0.02 6.14 -14.15
C ALA A 133 -0.43 5.96 -12.70
N GLU A 134 0.34 5.17 -11.93
CA GLU A 134 0.11 5.01 -10.50
C GLU A 134 0.16 6.35 -9.78
N SER A 135 1.24 7.10 -10.00
CA SER A 135 1.50 8.33 -9.26
C SER A 135 0.37 9.34 -9.45
N VAL A 136 -0.15 9.51 -10.66
CA VAL A 136 -1.21 10.50 -10.86
C VAL A 136 -2.51 10.11 -10.17
N ILE A 137 -2.94 8.85 -10.32
CA ILE A 137 -4.16 8.38 -9.65
C ILE A 137 -4.02 8.55 -8.13
N LEU A 138 -2.85 8.22 -7.57
CA LEU A 138 -2.58 8.31 -6.14
C LEU A 138 -2.40 9.75 -5.63
N ALA A 139 -1.80 10.64 -6.42
CA ALA A 139 -1.59 12.05 -6.08
C ALA A 139 -2.88 12.88 -6.12
N THR A 140 -3.84 12.44 -6.93
CA THR A 140 -5.15 13.09 -7.10
C THR A 140 -6.23 12.49 -6.20
N TYR A 141 -5.89 11.45 -5.42
CA TYR A 141 -6.75 10.85 -4.42
C TYR A 141 -7.19 11.88 -3.36
N GLN A 142 -8.46 11.77 -2.96
CA GLN A 142 -9.01 12.54 -1.85
C GLN A 142 -10.02 11.68 -1.09
N TYR A 143 -9.90 11.66 0.24
CA TYR A 143 -10.92 11.11 1.11
C TYR A 143 -11.86 12.22 1.59
N ALA A 144 -12.98 12.42 0.87
CA ALA A 144 -13.96 13.48 1.16
C ALA A 144 -15.36 12.93 1.45
N GLN A 145 -15.48 11.66 1.85
CA GLN A 145 -16.76 10.97 2.02
C GLN A 145 -17.71 11.65 3.02
N TYR A 146 -17.16 12.27 4.07
CA TYR A 146 -17.92 12.96 5.12
C TYR A 146 -17.90 14.49 5.00
N LYS A 147 -17.30 15.05 3.93
CA LYS A 147 -17.32 16.50 3.65
C LYS A 147 -18.60 16.86 2.90
N THR A 148 -19.38 17.78 3.45
CA THR A 148 -20.66 18.23 2.88
C THR A 148 -20.49 19.38 1.90
N GLU A 149 -19.51 20.26 2.13
CA GLU A 149 -19.20 21.38 1.23
C GLU A 149 -18.64 20.87 -0.10
N GLU A 150 -19.17 21.39 -1.21
CA GLU A 150 -18.76 20.98 -2.56
C GLU A 150 -17.38 21.53 -2.92
N ASP A 151 -17.04 22.74 -2.49
CA ASP A 151 -15.71 23.34 -2.67
C ASP A 151 -14.59 22.59 -1.92
N ALA A 152 -14.95 21.81 -0.89
CA ALA A 152 -14.01 20.93 -0.22
C ALA A 152 -13.62 19.72 -1.11
N LYS A 153 -14.33 19.46 -2.21
CA LYS A 153 -14.03 18.38 -3.17
C LYS A 153 -13.22 18.95 -4.33
N LYS A 154 -12.03 18.40 -4.56
CA LYS A 154 -11.19 18.81 -5.70
C LYS A 154 -11.86 18.41 -7.01
N LYS A 155 -11.76 19.26 -8.04
CA LYS A 155 -12.16 18.87 -9.39
C LYS A 155 -11.33 17.66 -9.84
N PRO A 156 -11.96 16.61 -10.38
CA PRO A 156 -11.23 15.44 -10.81
C PRO A 156 -10.40 15.77 -12.04
N LEU A 157 -9.16 15.27 -12.07
CA LEU A 157 -8.42 15.18 -13.32
C LEU A 157 -9.12 14.13 -14.19
N THR A 158 -9.50 14.50 -15.41
CA THR A 158 -10.33 13.67 -16.28
C THR A 158 -9.52 12.97 -17.37
N HIS A 159 -8.42 13.57 -17.81
CA HIS A 159 -7.59 13.04 -18.89
C HIS A 159 -6.11 13.31 -18.60
N ILE A 160 -5.26 12.32 -18.89
CA ILE A 160 -3.80 12.47 -18.93
C ILE A 160 -3.30 11.93 -20.24
N ALA A 161 -2.49 12.68 -20.97
CA ALA A 161 -1.87 12.18 -22.18
C ALA A 161 -0.38 11.93 -21.99
N TYR A 162 0.12 10.81 -22.52
CA TYR A 162 1.55 10.56 -22.63
C TYR A 162 1.95 10.99 -24.04
N VAL A 163 2.68 12.10 -24.14
CA VAL A 163 3.23 12.59 -25.40
C VAL A 163 4.53 11.85 -25.63
N ALA A 164 4.46 10.80 -26.45
CA ALA A 164 5.55 9.87 -26.70
C ALA A 164 5.75 9.60 -28.20
N SER A 165 6.85 8.93 -28.53
CA SER A 165 7.12 8.39 -29.85
C SER A 165 6.31 7.12 -30.11
N LYS A 166 5.78 6.95 -31.34
CA LYS A 166 4.96 5.78 -31.74
C LYS A 166 5.59 4.41 -31.42
N LYS A 167 6.92 4.32 -31.41
CA LYS A 167 7.65 3.08 -31.08
C LYS A 167 7.36 2.56 -29.66
N TYR A 168 6.90 3.40 -28.74
CA TYR A 168 6.63 3.05 -27.35
C TYR A 168 5.15 2.77 -27.06
N GLU A 169 4.24 3.04 -28.00
CA GLU A 169 2.78 3.03 -27.80
C GLU A 169 2.28 1.76 -27.09
N ARG A 170 2.56 0.57 -27.65
CA ARG A 170 2.12 -0.70 -27.06
C ARG A 170 2.70 -0.98 -25.67
N THR A 171 3.92 -0.51 -25.41
CA THR A 171 4.60 -0.71 -24.12
C THR A 171 4.07 0.25 -23.07
N ILE A 172 3.76 1.48 -23.48
CA ILE A 172 3.11 2.50 -22.67
C ILE A 172 1.72 2.00 -22.24
N ASP A 173 0.91 1.49 -23.17
CA ASP A 173 -0.43 0.96 -22.89
C ASP A 173 -0.43 -0.15 -21.82
N LYS A 174 0.54 -1.07 -21.90
CA LYS A 174 0.72 -2.12 -20.89
C LYS A 174 1.04 -1.53 -19.52
N GLY A 175 2.01 -0.61 -19.46
CA GLY A 175 2.40 0.04 -18.21
C GLY A 175 1.25 0.83 -17.60
N ILE A 176 0.49 1.60 -18.40
CA ILE A 176 -0.70 2.33 -17.94
C ILE A 176 -1.73 1.36 -17.34
N ARG A 177 -2.01 0.23 -18.00
CA ARG A 177 -2.96 -0.75 -17.50
C ARG A 177 -2.52 -1.30 -16.15
N LEU A 178 -1.26 -1.73 -16.03
CA LEU A 178 -0.71 -2.24 -14.76
C LEU A 178 -0.75 -1.17 -13.66
N GLY A 179 -0.29 0.04 -13.97
CA GLY A 179 -0.26 1.13 -13.00
C GLY A 179 -1.65 1.58 -12.55
N SER A 180 -2.63 1.53 -13.46
CA SER A 180 -4.03 1.80 -13.11
C SER A 180 -4.56 0.78 -12.12
N LEU A 181 -4.31 -0.51 -12.33
CA LEU A 181 -4.73 -1.57 -11.40
C LEU A 181 -4.04 -1.43 -10.04
N PHE A 182 -2.74 -1.16 -10.03
CA PHE A 182 -1.97 -0.99 -8.80
C PHE A 182 -2.49 0.19 -7.97
N ALA A 183 -2.76 1.33 -8.63
CA ALA A 183 -3.34 2.48 -7.96
C ALA A 183 -4.80 2.27 -7.56
N GLN A 184 -5.61 1.56 -8.33
CA GLN A 184 -7.00 1.23 -7.96
C GLN A 184 -7.05 0.39 -6.68
N GLY A 185 -6.23 -0.66 -6.59
CA GLY A 185 -6.13 -1.48 -5.38
C GLY A 185 -5.66 -0.66 -4.17
N THR A 186 -4.67 0.22 -4.38
CA THR A 186 -4.16 1.12 -3.34
C THR A 186 -5.23 2.10 -2.87
N VAL A 187 -5.96 2.74 -3.79
CA VAL A 187 -7.09 3.65 -3.48
C VAL A 187 -8.21 2.91 -2.75
N TYR A 188 -8.50 1.66 -3.11
CA TYR A 188 -9.47 0.84 -2.41
C TYR A 188 -9.04 0.64 -0.95
N ALA A 189 -7.77 0.26 -0.72
CA ALA A 189 -7.21 0.15 0.62
C ALA A 189 -7.30 1.48 1.39
N ARG A 190 -6.87 2.59 0.78
CA ARG A 190 -6.94 3.93 1.41
C ARG A 190 -8.35 4.30 1.85
N ASN A 191 -9.37 3.97 1.06
CA ASN A 191 -10.76 4.25 1.42
C ASN A 191 -11.24 3.47 2.64
N LEU A 192 -10.82 2.21 2.78
CA LEU A 192 -11.15 1.41 3.96
C LEU A 192 -10.44 1.95 5.20
N ILE A 193 -9.15 2.26 5.07
CA ILE A 193 -8.27 2.64 6.17
C ILE A 193 -8.56 4.07 6.66
N ASN A 194 -8.92 4.99 5.76
CA ASN A 194 -9.29 6.35 6.14
C ASN A 194 -10.66 6.44 6.83
N ALA A 195 -11.54 5.45 6.62
CA ALA A 195 -12.86 5.45 7.21
C ALA A 195 -12.75 5.47 8.75
N PRO A 196 -13.55 6.32 9.43
CA PRO A 196 -13.53 6.37 10.89
C PRO A 196 -14.08 5.05 11.46
N ALA A 197 -13.59 4.67 12.64
CA ALA A 197 -13.88 3.38 13.26
C ALA A 197 -15.39 3.08 13.40
N ASN A 198 -16.19 4.10 13.74
CA ASN A 198 -17.65 3.97 13.84
C ASN A 198 -18.34 3.62 12.51
N HIS A 199 -17.69 3.84 11.37
CA HIS A 199 -18.16 3.47 10.03
C HIS A 199 -17.36 2.32 9.40
N MET A 200 -16.32 1.81 10.07
CA MET A 200 -15.47 0.71 9.59
C MET A 200 -15.29 -0.34 10.69
N THR A 201 -16.39 -0.84 11.24
CA THR A 201 -16.36 -1.94 12.21
C THR A 201 -15.94 -3.27 11.54
N PRO A 202 -15.61 -4.33 12.30
CA PRO A 202 -15.23 -5.63 11.73
C PRO A 202 -16.30 -6.20 10.78
N THR A 203 -17.58 -5.95 11.08
CA THR A 203 -18.71 -6.34 10.21
C THR A 203 -18.69 -5.59 8.87
N VAL A 204 -18.38 -4.29 8.89
CA VAL A 204 -18.29 -3.48 7.66
C VAL A 204 -17.06 -3.87 6.84
N LEU A 205 -15.94 -4.19 7.50
CA LEU A 205 -14.75 -4.71 6.85
C LEU A 205 -15.03 -6.04 6.12
N LEU A 206 -15.73 -6.98 6.79
CA LEU A 206 -16.21 -8.22 6.16
C LEU A 206 -17.11 -7.95 4.95
N LYS A 207 -18.10 -7.06 5.08
CA LYS A 207 -18.98 -6.70 3.96
C LYS A 207 -18.19 -6.10 2.78
N SER A 208 -17.12 -5.36 3.06
CA SER A 208 -16.24 -4.79 2.03
C SER A 208 -15.44 -5.86 1.30
N ALA A 209 -15.00 -6.92 1.99
CA ALA A 209 -14.39 -8.09 1.37
C ALA A 209 -15.40 -8.90 0.53
N GLN A 210 -16.62 -9.15 1.06
CA GLN A 210 -17.65 -9.94 0.38
C GLN A 210 -18.08 -9.34 -0.97
N LYS A 211 -18.03 -8.01 -1.13
CA LYS A 211 -18.29 -7.31 -2.40
C LYS A 211 -17.33 -7.71 -3.54
N LEU A 212 -16.17 -8.29 -3.20
CA LEU A 212 -15.16 -8.73 -4.16
C LEU A 212 -15.37 -10.19 -4.62
N THR A 213 -16.41 -10.87 -4.12
CA THR A 213 -16.71 -12.25 -4.53
C THR A 213 -16.99 -12.32 -6.02
N SER A 214 -16.34 -13.25 -6.70
CA SER A 214 -16.47 -13.46 -8.14
C SER A 214 -16.23 -14.91 -8.54
N SER A 215 -16.12 -15.18 -9.85
CA SER A 215 -15.75 -16.51 -10.35
C SER A 215 -14.36 -16.99 -9.89
N SER A 216 -13.45 -16.05 -9.62
CA SER A 216 -12.07 -16.34 -9.19
C SER A 216 -11.82 -16.04 -7.72
N VAL A 217 -12.70 -15.27 -7.05
CA VAL A 217 -12.52 -14.86 -5.65
C VAL A 217 -13.64 -15.42 -4.78
N LYS A 218 -13.28 -16.20 -3.75
CA LYS A 218 -14.20 -16.69 -2.72
C LYS A 218 -13.89 -16.04 -1.38
N VAL A 219 -14.93 -15.62 -0.66
CA VAL A 219 -14.82 -15.09 0.71
C VAL A 219 -15.54 -16.03 1.68
N THR A 220 -14.83 -16.45 2.72
CA THR A 220 -15.37 -17.23 3.85
C THR A 220 -15.10 -16.43 5.13
N ALA A 221 -16.00 -16.47 6.10
CA ALA A 221 -15.80 -15.78 7.38
C ALA A 221 -16.27 -16.63 8.55
N TYR A 222 -15.51 -16.59 9.64
CA TYR A 222 -15.80 -17.27 10.89
C TYR A 222 -16.13 -16.23 11.94
N ASN A 223 -17.39 -16.19 12.38
CA ASN A 223 -17.86 -15.31 13.46
C ASN A 223 -17.43 -15.84 14.84
N ARG A 224 -17.79 -15.15 15.93
CA ARG A 224 -17.43 -15.50 17.31
C ARG A 224 -17.77 -16.95 17.66
N ALA A 225 -18.97 -17.41 17.30
CA ALA A 225 -19.43 -18.77 17.58
C ALA A 225 -18.61 -19.82 16.81
N ALA A 226 -18.29 -19.57 15.54
CA ALA A 226 -17.46 -20.45 14.73
C ALA A 226 -16.00 -20.46 15.24
N MET A 227 -15.44 -19.30 15.56
CA MET A 227 -14.10 -19.16 16.12
C MET A 227 -13.94 -19.90 17.45
N LYS A 228 -14.96 -19.84 18.32
CA LYS A 228 -14.97 -20.59 19.59
C LYS A 228 -14.92 -22.10 19.36
N LYS A 229 -15.66 -22.61 18.37
CA LYS A 229 -15.64 -24.03 18.00
C LYS A 229 -14.31 -24.45 17.39
N LEU A 230 -13.64 -23.55 16.67
CA LEU A 230 -12.33 -23.79 16.05
C LEU A 230 -11.17 -23.68 17.05
N GLY A 231 -11.38 -23.06 18.21
CA GLY A 231 -10.32 -22.79 19.19
C GLY A 231 -9.46 -21.57 18.84
N LEU A 232 -10.00 -20.60 18.12
CA LEU A 232 -9.34 -19.32 17.79
C LEU A 232 -9.47 -18.36 18.99
N ASN A 233 -8.91 -18.74 20.14
CA ASN A 233 -9.17 -18.05 21.40
C ASN A 233 -8.36 -16.76 21.59
N THR A 234 -7.22 -16.56 20.91
CA THR A 234 -6.46 -15.31 21.06
C THR A 234 -7.17 -14.15 20.37
N ILE A 235 -7.80 -14.41 19.21
CA ILE A 235 -8.70 -13.43 18.57
C ILE A 235 -9.88 -13.12 19.48
N LEU A 236 -10.50 -14.14 20.07
CA LEU A 236 -11.65 -13.96 20.96
C LEU A 236 -11.31 -13.22 22.25
N ALA A 237 -10.11 -13.42 22.79
CA ALA A 237 -9.63 -12.70 23.97
C ALA A 237 -9.49 -11.20 23.69
N VAL A 238 -8.90 -10.81 22.56
CA VAL A 238 -8.83 -9.39 22.14
C VAL A 238 -10.23 -8.81 21.91
N ALA A 239 -11.11 -9.57 21.25
CA ALA A 239 -12.48 -9.17 20.97
C ALA A 239 -13.43 -9.14 22.17
N SER A 240 -12.99 -9.57 23.35
CA SER A 240 -13.83 -9.71 24.54
C SER A 240 -14.34 -8.38 25.09
N GLY A 241 -13.60 -7.29 24.79
CA GLY A 241 -13.91 -5.94 25.25
C GLY A 241 -14.96 -5.20 24.41
N SER A 242 -15.17 -5.59 23.15
CA SER A 242 -16.06 -4.89 22.21
C SER A 242 -17.40 -5.60 22.02
N GLU A 243 -18.46 -4.80 21.78
CA GLU A 243 -19.77 -5.28 21.35
C GLU A 243 -19.80 -5.65 19.85
N GLN A 244 -18.81 -5.21 19.07
CA GLN A 244 -18.72 -5.58 17.66
C GLN A 244 -18.42 -7.08 17.50
N GLU A 245 -19.10 -7.72 16.55
CA GLU A 245 -18.85 -9.12 16.22
C GLU A 245 -17.46 -9.26 15.55
N PRO A 246 -16.55 -10.09 16.09
CA PRO A 246 -15.24 -10.33 15.49
C PRO A 246 -15.33 -11.40 14.39
N TYR A 247 -14.38 -11.35 13.46
CA TYR A 247 -14.29 -12.30 12.35
C TYR A 247 -12.87 -12.73 12.05
N LEU A 248 -12.67 -14.02 11.78
CA LEU A 248 -11.58 -14.44 10.91
C LEU A 248 -12.11 -14.49 9.47
N ILE A 249 -11.59 -13.64 8.59
CA ILE A 249 -12.02 -13.50 7.20
C ILE A 249 -10.97 -14.16 6.30
N HIS A 250 -11.39 -15.10 5.45
CA HIS A 250 -10.54 -15.75 4.46
C HIS A 250 -11.01 -15.42 3.05
N LEU A 251 -10.20 -14.66 2.32
CA LEU A 251 -10.32 -14.44 0.89
C LEU A 251 -9.40 -15.41 0.14
N ARG A 252 -9.91 -16.08 -0.89
CA ARG A 252 -9.14 -16.96 -1.76
C ARG A 252 -9.32 -16.54 -3.21
N TYR A 253 -8.21 -16.24 -3.89
CA TYR A 253 -8.15 -16.04 -5.33
C TYR A 253 -7.59 -17.31 -5.97
N THR A 254 -8.31 -17.86 -6.95
CA THR A 254 -7.86 -18.99 -7.77
C THR A 254 -7.52 -18.49 -9.18
N PRO A 255 -6.29 -18.75 -9.67
CA PRO A 255 -5.87 -18.28 -11.00
C PRO A 255 -6.70 -18.92 -12.09
N LYS A 256 -6.93 -18.20 -13.20
CA LYS A 256 -7.63 -18.73 -14.37
C LYS A 256 -6.68 -19.62 -15.19
N GLY A 257 -7.18 -20.75 -15.70
CA GLY A 257 -6.40 -21.63 -16.57
C GLY A 257 -6.91 -23.09 -16.56
N PRO A 258 -6.23 -24.00 -17.28
CA PRO A 258 -6.54 -25.43 -17.21
C PRO A 258 -6.46 -25.96 -15.78
N LYS A 259 -7.33 -26.91 -15.41
CA LYS A 259 -7.38 -27.49 -14.04
C LYS A 259 -6.03 -28.01 -13.54
N SER A 260 -5.18 -28.54 -14.43
CA SER A 260 -3.83 -29.00 -14.10
C SER A 260 -2.90 -27.85 -13.71
N ALA A 261 -2.94 -26.73 -14.45
CA ALA A 261 -2.16 -25.53 -14.14
C ALA A 261 -2.62 -24.88 -12.84
N MET A 262 -3.94 -24.79 -12.61
CA MET A 262 -4.49 -24.26 -11.35
C MET A 262 -4.05 -25.08 -10.14
N LYS A 263 -4.03 -26.42 -10.23
CA LYS A 263 -3.58 -27.29 -9.14
C LYS A 263 -2.08 -27.21 -8.84
N ALA A 264 -1.28 -26.85 -9.84
CA ALA A 264 0.17 -26.72 -9.71
C ALA A 264 0.60 -25.30 -9.33
N ALA A 265 -0.34 -24.35 -9.22
CA ALA A 265 -0.06 -22.99 -8.83
C ALA A 265 0.49 -22.96 -7.40
N MET A 266 1.56 -22.17 -7.21
CA MET A 266 2.08 -21.87 -5.90
C MET A 266 0.99 -21.23 -5.04
N LYS A 267 0.94 -21.60 -3.75
CA LYS A 267 0.04 -21.01 -2.77
C LYS A 267 0.77 -19.96 -1.95
N PHE A 268 0.30 -18.73 -1.99
CA PHE A 268 0.79 -17.65 -1.16
C PHE A 268 -0.34 -17.22 -0.21
N ALA A 269 -0.11 -17.37 1.10
CA ALA A 269 -0.96 -16.76 2.13
C ALA A 269 -0.36 -15.48 2.71
N LEU A 270 -1.19 -14.44 2.82
CA LEU A 270 -0.90 -13.18 3.50
C LEU A 270 -1.89 -12.97 4.64
N CYS A 271 -1.40 -12.97 5.88
CA CYS A 271 -2.18 -12.69 7.09
C CYS A 271 -2.11 -11.19 7.44
N GLY A 272 -3.24 -10.57 7.76
CA GLY A 272 -3.29 -9.13 8.07
C GLY A 272 -3.94 -8.86 9.43
N LYS A 273 -3.30 -7.99 10.22
CA LYS A 273 -3.92 -7.37 11.39
C LYS A 273 -5.13 -6.54 10.95
N GLY A 274 -6.28 -6.83 11.54
CA GLY A 274 -7.56 -6.19 11.25
C GLY A 274 -8.19 -5.53 12.48
N ILE A 275 -7.39 -4.85 13.31
CA ILE A 275 -7.93 -4.14 14.47
C ILE A 275 -8.57 -2.83 13.99
N THR A 276 -9.89 -2.84 13.88
CA THR A 276 -10.64 -1.69 13.32
C THR A 276 -10.63 -0.45 14.23
N PHE A 277 -10.36 -0.66 15.52
CA PHE A 277 -10.00 0.38 16.45
C PHE A 277 -9.23 -0.23 17.63
N ASP A 278 -8.17 0.44 18.05
CA ASP A 278 -7.33 0.02 19.16
C ASP A 278 -7.27 1.09 20.26
N SER A 279 -8.00 0.86 21.36
CA SER A 279 -7.91 1.67 22.57
C SER A 279 -6.77 1.25 23.49
N GLY A 280 -6.14 0.10 23.22
CA GLY A 280 -5.21 -0.62 24.09
C GLY A 280 -5.86 -1.56 25.10
N GLY A 281 -7.19 -1.66 25.12
CA GLY A 281 -7.92 -2.47 26.10
C GLY A 281 -7.82 -1.85 27.49
N LEU A 282 -7.65 -2.66 28.54
CA LEU A 282 -7.56 -2.16 29.92
C LEU A 282 -6.27 -1.38 30.20
N GLN A 283 -5.17 -1.66 29.50
CA GLN A 283 -3.98 -0.82 29.48
C GLN A 283 -4.12 0.24 28.38
N VAL A 284 -5.03 1.17 28.63
CA VAL A 284 -5.49 2.19 27.69
C VAL A 284 -4.37 3.07 27.16
N LYS A 285 -4.41 3.38 25.86
CA LYS A 285 -3.49 4.34 25.23
C LYS A 285 -3.72 5.76 25.75
N PRO A 286 -2.68 6.61 25.82
CA PRO A 286 -2.86 8.05 25.98
C PRO A 286 -3.71 8.63 24.84
N GLY A 287 -4.59 9.58 25.16
CA GLY A 287 -5.55 10.13 24.18
C GLY A 287 -4.90 10.74 22.92
N VAL A 288 -3.71 11.33 23.05
CA VAL A 288 -2.92 11.90 21.94
C VAL A 288 -2.41 10.87 20.93
N HIS A 289 -2.48 9.58 21.25
CA HIS A 289 -2.07 8.49 20.37
C HIS A 289 -3.26 7.66 19.87
N MET A 290 -4.50 8.03 20.22
CA MET A 290 -5.68 7.19 20.00
C MET A 290 -6.46 7.54 18.73
N ASP A 291 -6.41 8.79 18.27
CA ASP A 291 -7.11 9.26 17.06
C ASP A 291 -6.66 8.53 15.79
N GLY A 292 -5.36 8.25 15.68
CA GLY A 292 -4.77 7.46 14.60
C GLY A 292 -5.12 5.97 14.63
N MET A 293 -5.70 5.44 15.71
CA MET A 293 -5.89 3.98 15.89
C MET A 293 -7.01 3.39 15.03
N LYS A 294 -7.74 4.20 14.27
CA LYS A 294 -8.56 3.71 13.14
C LYS A 294 -7.70 3.08 12.03
N TYR A 295 -6.42 3.45 11.94
CA TYR A 295 -5.48 2.91 10.94
C TYR A 295 -4.96 1.53 11.30
N ASP A 296 -5.32 0.99 12.47
CA ASP A 296 -4.77 -0.25 13.01
C ASP A 296 -5.29 -1.55 12.32
N MET A 297 -6.04 -1.33 11.24
CA MET A 297 -6.50 -2.33 10.27
C MET A 297 -5.84 -2.14 8.90
N ALA A 298 -4.74 -1.37 8.80
CA ALA A 298 -4.09 -1.06 7.53
C ALA A 298 -3.71 -2.31 6.72
N ALA A 299 -3.22 -3.37 7.37
CA ALA A 299 -2.89 -4.62 6.70
C ALA A 299 -4.13 -5.34 6.15
N ALA A 300 -5.26 -5.31 6.87
CA ALA A 300 -6.53 -5.81 6.35
C ALA A 300 -7.01 -5.00 5.14
N GLY A 301 -6.90 -3.67 5.19
CA GLY A 301 -7.21 -2.77 4.08
C GLY A 301 -6.34 -3.05 2.85
N MET A 302 -5.03 -3.26 3.07
CA MET A 302 -4.07 -3.68 2.04
C MET A 302 -4.50 -4.98 1.36
N ILE A 303 -4.78 -6.04 2.13
CA ILE A 303 -5.21 -7.34 1.58
C ILE A 303 -6.46 -7.16 0.72
N ILE A 304 -7.52 -6.52 1.24
CA ILE A 304 -8.76 -6.32 0.50
C ILE A 304 -8.51 -5.46 -0.75
N GLY A 305 -7.66 -4.44 -0.66
CA GLY A 305 -7.24 -3.61 -1.79
C GLY A 305 -6.56 -4.43 -2.89
N MET A 306 -5.67 -5.36 -2.55
CA MET A 306 -5.09 -6.28 -3.53
C MET A 306 -6.16 -7.12 -4.21
N PHE A 307 -7.05 -7.77 -3.43
CA PHE A 307 -8.12 -8.61 -3.95
C PHE A 307 -9.06 -7.88 -4.92
N SER A 308 -9.22 -6.56 -4.77
CA SER A 308 -10.09 -5.74 -5.62
C SER A 308 -9.67 -5.70 -7.09
N VAL A 309 -8.41 -6.06 -7.41
CA VAL A 309 -7.86 -6.00 -8.76
C VAL A 309 -7.34 -7.34 -9.30
N LEU A 310 -7.37 -8.42 -8.50
CA LEU A 310 -6.78 -9.71 -8.91
C LEU A 310 -7.49 -10.36 -10.09
N GLU A 311 -8.80 -10.16 -10.27
CA GLU A 311 -9.53 -10.74 -11.39
C GLU A 311 -9.13 -10.14 -12.75
N GLU A 312 -8.70 -8.88 -12.75
CA GLU A 312 -8.20 -8.21 -13.95
C GLU A 312 -6.69 -8.38 -14.11
N LEU A 313 -5.94 -8.39 -13.00
CA LEU A 313 -4.49 -8.58 -12.99
C LEU A 313 -4.08 -10.01 -13.39
N GLN A 314 -4.88 -10.99 -12.98
CA GLN A 314 -4.74 -12.41 -13.32
C GLN A 314 -3.35 -13.03 -13.05
N PRO A 315 -2.74 -12.83 -11.86
CA PRO A 315 -1.49 -13.52 -11.54
C PRO A 315 -1.72 -15.04 -11.55
N ASN A 316 -0.71 -15.79 -11.98
CA ASN A 316 -0.73 -17.26 -11.99
C ASN A 316 -0.24 -17.82 -10.65
N ILE A 317 -0.94 -17.47 -9.57
CA ILE A 317 -0.69 -17.85 -8.17
C ILE A 317 -2.05 -18.03 -7.48
N GLU A 318 -2.17 -19.08 -6.66
CA GLU A 318 -3.30 -19.18 -5.74
C GLU A 318 -3.02 -18.31 -4.50
N PHE A 319 -3.77 -17.22 -4.35
CA PHE A 319 -3.51 -16.21 -3.33
C PHE A 319 -4.57 -16.24 -2.24
N HIS A 320 -4.13 -16.20 -0.98
CA HIS A 320 -5.00 -16.26 0.19
C HIS A 320 -4.76 -15.03 1.06
N GLY A 321 -5.82 -14.28 1.34
CA GLY A 321 -5.83 -13.24 2.35
C GLY A 321 -6.53 -13.74 3.61
N VAL A 322 -5.86 -13.70 4.76
CA VAL A 322 -6.44 -14.09 6.05
C VAL A 322 -6.42 -12.87 6.97
N ILE A 323 -7.59 -12.38 7.38
CA ILE A 323 -7.71 -11.15 8.16
C ILE A 323 -8.33 -11.51 9.52
N ALA A 324 -7.64 -11.18 10.60
CA ALA A 324 -8.19 -11.25 11.95
C ALA A 324 -8.82 -9.90 12.31
N ALA A 325 -10.13 -9.78 12.10
CA ALA A 325 -10.89 -8.56 12.24
C ALA A 325 -11.60 -8.45 13.60
N THR A 326 -11.25 -7.44 14.40
CA THR A 326 -11.89 -7.16 15.69
C THR A 326 -11.68 -5.68 16.10
N GLU A 327 -12.20 -5.28 17.26
CA GLU A 327 -11.80 -4.07 17.99
C GLU A 327 -11.15 -4.47 19.32
N ASN A 328 -10.21 -3.65 19.81
CA ASN A 328 -9.62 -3.77 21.14
C ASN A 328 -10.15 -2.65 22.03
N MET A 329 -11.11 -2.98 22.89
CA MET A 329 -11.87 -2.01 23.69
C MET A 329 -11.74 -2.29 25.19
N SER A 330 -11.76 -1.24 25.99
CA SER A 330 -11.97 -1.32 27.44
C SER A 330 -13.45 -1.60 27.75
N SER A 331 -13.72 -2.66 28.52
CA SER A 331 -15.04 -2.93 29.11
C SER A 331 -14.93 -3.90 30.28
N GLY A 332 -16.05 -4.17 30.96
CA GLY A 332 -16.10 -5.14 32.07
C GLY A 332 -15.82 -6.59 31.67
N SER A 333 -15.86 -6.91 30.37
CA SER A 333 -15.56 -8.25 29.82
C SER A 333 -14.21 -8.33 29.12
N ALA A 334 -13.43 -7.23 29.09
CA ALA A 334 -12.16 -7.18 28.38
C ALA A 334 -11.11 -8.13 28.97
N MET A 335 -10.20 -8.60 28.11
CA MET A 335 -9.00 -9.33 28.54
C MET A 335 -8.17 -8.49 29.52
N LYS A 336 -7.56 -9.15 30.49
CA LYS A 336 -6.79 -8.52 31.57
C LYS A 336 -5.33 -8.92 31.50
N PRO A 337 -4.41 -8.07 31.97
CA PRO A 337 -3.05 -8.49 32.27
C PRO A 337 -3.07 -9.69 33.22
N GLY A 338 -2.26 -10.71 32.93
CA GLY A 338 -2.18 -11.97 33.66
C GLY A 338 -3.20 -13.04 33.24
N ASP A 339 -4.15 -12.74 32.36
CA ASP A 339 -4.97 -13.79 31.75
C ASP A 339 -4.07 -14.75 30.94
N VAL A 340 -4.44 -16.04 30.90
CA VAL A 340 -3.76 -17.05 30.06
C VAL A 340 -4.73 -17.56 29.00
N VAL A 341 -4.30 -17.52 27.74
CA VAL A 341 -5.14 -17.87 26.58
C VAL A 341 -4.46 -18.96 25.76
N THR A 342 -5.20 -19.98 25.34
CA THR A 342 -4.70 -21.05 24.46
C THR A 342 -4.95 -20.71 22.99
N SER A 343 -3.89 -20.57 22.20
CA SER A 343 -3.97 -20.31 20.75
C SER A 343 -4.48 -21.51 19.95
N TYR A 344 -4.76 -21.28 18.67
CA TYR A 344 -5.11 -22.31 17.70
C TYR A 344 -4.02 -23.37 17.50
N SER A 345 -2.74 -23.01 17.71
CA SER A 345 -1.62 -23.97 17.69
C SER A 345 -1.52 -24.81 18.97
N GLY A 346 -2.36 -24.52 19.98
CA GLY A 346 -2.36 -25.19 21.29
C GLY A 346 -1.39 -24.59 22.30
N LYS A 347 -0.59 -23.58 21.91
CA LYS A 347 0.31 -22.86 22.81
C LYS A 347 -0.47 -21.96 23.76
N THR A 348 -0.03 -21.87 25.01
CA THR A 348 -0.60 -20.97 26.02
C THR A 348 0.17 -19.66 26.05
N ILE A 349 -0.55 -18.54 26.16
CA ILE A 349 0.02 -17.19 26.16
C ILE A 349 -0.49 -16.45 27.39
N GLU A 350 0.44 -16.00 28.24
CA GLU A 350 0.17 -15.04 29.30
C GLU A 350 0.07 -13.63 28.70
N ILE A 351 -1.00 -12.92 29.03
CA ILE A 351 -1.21 -11.53 28.61
C ILE A 351 -0.39 -10.61 29.53
N GLY A 352 0.82 -10.24 29.11
CA GLY A 352 1.62 -9.20 29.76
C GLY A 352 1.12 -7.79 29.47
N HIS A 353 0.61 -7.54 28.26
CA HIS A 353 0.05 -6.24 27.90
C HIS A 353 -1.13 -6.32 26.91
N THR A 354 -2.24 -5.65 27.22
CA THR A 354 -3.47 -5.67 26.39
C THR A 354 -3.39 -4.81 25.12
N ASP A 355 -2.48 -3.83 25.09
CA ASP A 355 -2.09 -3.04 23.90
C ASP A 355 -1.08 -3.75 22.98
N ALA A 356 -0.76 -5.02 23.29
CA ALA A 356 -0.01 -5.91 22.41
C ALA A 356 -0.95 -6.96 21.81
N GLU A 357 -2.10 -6.51 21.33
CA GLU A 357 -3.21 -7.31 20.79
C GLU A 357 -2.98 -7.77 19.35
N GLY A 358 -2.31 -6.96 18.53
CA GLY A 358 -2.09 -7.26 17.12
C GLY A 358 -1.37 -8.59 16.90
N ARG A 359 -0.37 -8.89 17.75
CA ARG A 359 0.35 -10.16 17.70
C ARG A 359 -0.49 -11.34 18.18
N LEU A 360 -1.42 -11.10 19.11
CA LEU A 360 -2.35 -12.14 19.59
C LEU A 360 -3.32 -12.54 18.48
N VAL A 361 -3.95 -11.58 17.79
CA VAL A 361 -4.88 -11.91 16.70
C VAL A 361 -4.18 -12.57 15.52
N LEU A 362 -2.93 -12.19 15.24
CA LEU A 362 -2.11 -12.81 14.20
C LEU A 362 -1.61 -14.21 14.57
N ALA A 363 -1.36 -14.51 15.85
CA ALA A 363 -0.96 -15.85 16.28
C ALA A 363 -1.97 -16.93 15.82
N ASP A 364 -3.26 -16.69 16.05
CA ASP A 364 -4.33 -17.57 15.58
C ASP A 364 -4.45 -17.57 14.05
N ALA A 365 -4.35 -16.40 13.40
CA ALA A 365 -4.45 -16.30 11.95
C ALA A 365 -3.33 -17.05 11.20
N LEU A 366 -2.09 -16.91 11.66
CA LEU A 366 -0.90 -17.59 11.14
C LEU A 366 -1.02 -19.12 11.30
N ALA A 367 -1.30 -19.58 12.53
CA ALA A 367 -1.45 -21.01 12.80
C ALA A 367 -2.63 -21.61 12.02
N TRP A 368 -3.73 -20.87 11.88
CA TRP A 368 -4.87 -21.29 11.06
C TRP A 368 -4.51 -21.36 9.58
N ALA A 369 -3.79 -20.37 9.05
CA ALA A 369 -3.38 -20.34 7.65
C ALA A 369 -2.42 -21.49 7.33
N GLU A 370 -1.40 -21.72 8.15
CA GLU A 370 -0.45 -22.82 7.94
C GLU A 370 -1.16 -24.18 7.92
N LYS A 371 -2.04 -24.44 8.89
CA LYS A 371 -2.73 -25.73 9.02
C LYS A 371 -3.77 -25.97 7.92
N ASN A 372 -4.56 -24.96 7.56
CA ASN A 372 -5.74 -25.13 6.70
C ASN A 372 -5.46 -24.82 5.21
N ILE A 373 -4.53 -23.91 4.92
CA ILE A 373 -4.16 -23.55 3.55
C ILE A 373 -2.96 -24.38 3.08
N GLN A 374 -2.02 -24.65 4.00
CA GLN A 374 -0.70 -25.24 3.71
C GLN A 374 0.00 -24.50 2.57
N PRO A 375 0.27 -23.19 2.76
CA PRO A 375 0.85 -22.37 1.70
C PRO A 375 2.32 -22.73 1.48
N ASP A 376 2.84 -22.41 0.29
CA ASP A 376 4.28 -22.51 0.01
C ASP A 376 5.06 -21.35 0.64
N ILE A 377 4.38 -20.21 0.83
CA ILE A 377 4.90 -19.00 1.46
C ILE A 377 3.81 -18.41 2.35
N LEU A 378 4.17 -18.08 3.59
CA LEU A 378 3.29 -17.43 4.55
C LEU A 378 3.88 -16.08 4.96
N VAL A 379 3.18 -14.99 4.67
CA VAL A 379 3.58 -13.65 5.10
C VAL A 379 2.53 -13.11 6.05
N ASP A 380 2.92 -12.31 7.03
CA ASP A 380 1.98 -11.43 7.71
C ASP A 380 2.41 -9.97 7.66
N ALA A 381 1.43 -9.08 7.79
CA ALA A 381 1.64 -7.64 7.86
C ALA A 381 0.77 -7.03 8.96
N ALA A 382 1.32 -6.06 9.67
CA ALA A 382 0.61 -5.37 10.74
C ALA A 382 1.20 -3.98 11.03
N THR A 383 0.33 -3.06 11.42
CA THR A 383 0.69 -1.90 12.25
C THR A 383 0.99 -2.41 13.66
N LEU A 384 2.16 -3.04 13.84
CA LEU A 384 2.38 -3.90 15.01
C LEU A 384 3.02 -3.16 16.17
N THR A 385 4.06 -2.35 15.91
CA THR A 385 4.83 -1.74 17.01
C THR A 385 5.15 -0.28 16.75
N GLY A 386 4.99 0.55 17.79
CA GLY A 386 5.55 1.90 17.79
C GLY A 386 7.08 1.91 17.68
N ALA A 387 7.75 0.84 18.14
CA ALA A 387 9.19 0.66 18.04
C ALA A 387 9.70 0.69 16.58
N ALA A 388 8.91 0.20 15.62
CA ALA A 388 9.28 0.26 14.20
C ALA A 388 9.34 1.71 13.70
N ILE A 389 8.42 2.55 14.17
CA ILE A 389 8.38 3.98 13.83
C ILE A 389 9.62 4.70 14.39
N TYR A 390 10.00 4.42 15.63
CA TYR A 390 11.22 4.99 16.21
C TYR A 390 12.50 4.52 15.51
N ALA A 391 12.53 3.29 15.01
CA ALA A 391 13.70 2.72 14.34
C ALA A 391 13.84 3.19 12.88
N LEU A 392 12.72 3.28 12.14
CA LEU A 392 12.72 3.41 10.67
C LEU A 392 11.92 4.63 10.14
N GLY A 393 11.21 5.35 11.01
CA GLY A 393 10.35 6.46 10.62
C GLY A 393 9.09 6.04 9.87
N GLN A 394 8.52 6.94 9.06
CA GLN A 394 7.28 6.71 8.29
C GLN A 394 7.52 6.30 6.83
N GLU A 395 8.76 6.24 6.35
CA GLU A 395 9.06 5.95 4.93
C GLU A 395 9.56 4.53 4.68
N TYR A 396 9.90 3.80 5.75
CA TYR A 396 10.35 2.41 5.71
C TYR A 396 9.48 1.55 6.62
N ALA A 397 9.06 0.39 6.13
CA ALA A 397 8.55 -0.68 7.00
C ALA A 397 9.68 -1.63 7.39
N GLY A 398 9.57 -2.22 8.57
CA GLY A 398 10.49 -3.27 9.01
C GLY A 398 10.08 -4.63 8.42
N ILE A 399 11.04 -5.42 7.96
CA ILE A 399 10.80 -6.82 7.57
C ILE A 399 11.71 -7.77 8.34
N MET A 400 11.13 -8.84 8.86
CA MET A 400 11.84 -9.93 9.55
C MET A 400 11.32 -11.26 8.98
N GLY A 401 12.09 -12.34 9.04
CA GLY A 401 11.61 -13.62 8.55
C GLY A 401 12.53 -14.78 8.86
N SER A 402 11.96 -15.98 8.85
CA SER A 402 12.69 -17.25 9.03
C SER A 402 13.37 -17.72 7.75
N ASN A 403 13.05 -17.10 6.61
CA ASN A 403 13.61 -17.44 5.30
C ASN A 403 14.21 -16.18 4.64
N PRO A 404 15.54 -16.06 4.53
CA PRO A 404 16.20 -14.90 3.93
C PRO A 404 15.82 -14.68 2.46
N GLU A 405 15.66 -15.74 1.66
CA GLU A 405 15.28 -15.61 0.25
C GLU A 405 13.90 -14.98 0.07
N LEU A 406 12.97 -15.26 0.99
CA LEU A 406 11.65 -14.64 1.04
C LEU A 406 11.74 -13.16 1.40
N VAL A 407 12.55 -12.82 2.42
CA VAL A 407 12.79 -11.43 2.81
C VAL A 407 13.38 -10.64 1.64
N ASP A 408 14.36 -11.20 0.93
CA ASP A 408 14.98 -10.58 -0.24
C ASP A 408 13.98 -10.40 -1.39
N ALA A 409 13.15 -11.41 -1.68
CA ALA A 409 12.14 -11.35 -2.74
C ALA A 409 11.07 -10.26 -2.48
N ILE A 410 10.63 -10.13 -1.22
CA ILE A 410 9.68 -9.08 -0.82
C ILE A 410 10.38 -7.71 -0.90
N THR A 411 11.61 -7.59 -0.39
CA THR A 411 12.40 -6.34 -0.41
C THR A 411 12.69 -5.86 -1.83
N ALA A 412 12.93 -6.77 -2.77
CA ALA A 412 13.10 -6.45 -4.18
C ALA A 412 11.81 -5.90 -4.80
N SER A 413 10.64 -6.47 -4.44
CA SER A 413 9.34 -5.98 -4.92
C SER A 413 8.98 -4.61 -4.31
N ALA A 414 9.32 -4.39 -3.05
CA ALA A 414 9.21 -3.11 -2.35
C ALA A 414 10.05 -2.03 -3.05
N THR A 415 11.32 -2.34 -3.33
CA THR A 415 12.23 -1.45 -4.08
C THR A 415 11.68 -1.11 -5.47
N ALA A 416 11.14 -2.09 -6.20
CA ALA A 416 10.57 -1.88 -7.53
C ALA A 416 9.33 -0.95 -7.55
N THR A 417 8.67 -0.78 -6.40
CA THR A 417 7.41 -0.01 -6.27
C THR A 417 7.54 1.25 -5.42
N ASP A 418 8.76 1.57 -4.95
CA ASP A 418 9.07 2.69 -4.05
C ASP A 418 8.28 2.64 -2.72
N GLU A 419 8.06 1.42 -2.21
CA GLU A 419 7.48 1.09 -0.91
C GLU A 419 8.56 0.43 -0.05
N ASN A 420 9.47 1.24 0.51
CA ASN A 420 10.74 0.76 1.03
C ASN A 420 10.62 -0.15 2.26
N LEU A 421 11.29 -1.31 2.21
CA LEU A 421 11.45 -2.21 3.35
C LEU A 421 12.90 -2.21 3.83
N TRP A 422 13.08 -2.36 5.15
CA TRP A 422 14.40 -2.57 5.74
C TRP A 422 14.43 -3.86 6.57
N PRO A 423 15.33 -4.81 6.27
CA PRO A 423 15.49 -6.01 7.07
C PRO A 423 15.94 -5.69 8.50
N LEU A 424 15.23 -6.23 9.48
CA LEU A 424 15.60 -6.22 10.89
C LEU A 424 15.93 -7.64 11.35
N PRO A 425 16.87 -7.82 12.30
CA PRO A 425 17.27 -9.16 12.74
C PRO A 425 16.20 -9.83 13.61
N LEU A 426 16.09 -11.15 13.47
CA LEU A 426 15.57 -12.03 14.51
C LEU A 426 16.76 -12.47 15.36
N VAL A 427 16.73 -12.19 16.66
CA VAL A 427 17.86 -12.39 17.56
C VAL A 427 17.52 -13.49 18.55
N ASP A 428 18.03 -14.70 18.35
CA ASP A 428 17.67 -15.89 19.14
C ASP A 428 17.83 -15.68 20.66
N ASP A 429 18.87 -14.95 21.08
CA ASP A 429 19.12 -14.62 22.50
C ASP A 429 17.97 -13.85 23.15
N TYR A 430 17.10 -13.20 22.38
CA TYR A 430 15.94 -12.50 22.92
C TYR A 430 14.76 -13.43 23.24
N ALA A 431 14.85 -14.73 22.90
CA ALA A 431 13.78 -15.68 23.15
C ALA A 431 13.44 -15.81 24.65
N VAL A 432 14.45 -15.68 25.53
CA VAL A 432 14.28 -15.74 26.99
C VAL A 432 13.30 -14.70 27.52
N PHE A 433 13.17 -13.55 26.84
CA PHE A 433 12.24 -12.51 27.26
C PHE A 433 10.79 -12.88 26.94
N LEU A 434 10.54 -13.71 25.93
CA LEU A 434 9.20 -14.17 25.58
C LEU A 434 8.71 -15.33 26.46
N GLU A 435 9.53 -15.85 27.37
CA GLU A 435 9.13 -16.92 28.30
C GLU A 435 8.15 -16.40 29.35
N SER A 436 7.16 -17.22 29.71
CA SER A 436 6.26 -16.97 30.83
C SER A 436 6.53 -17.95 31.97
N LYS A 437 6.25 -17.52 33.20
CA LYS A 437 6.32 -18.39 34.38
C LYS A 437 5.13 -19.33 34.51
N ILE A 438 4.03 -19.04 33.83
CA ILE A 438 2.73 -19.74 33.99
C ILE A 438 2.11 -20.20 32.66
N ALA A 439 2.72 -19.85 31.53
CA ALA A 439 2.29 -20.21 30.18
C ALA A 439 3.52 -20.50 29.30
N ASP A 440 3.30 -20.96 28.06
CA ASP A 440 4.40 -21.22 27.13
C ASP A 440 5.09 -19.92 26.67
N LEU A 441 4.34 -18.82 26.56
CA LEU A 441 4.82 -17.52 26.08
C LEU A 441 4.19 -16.37 26.87
N ASN A 442 4.87 -15.23 26.90
CA ASN A 442 4.30 -13.94 27.28
C ASN A 442 4.14 -13.05 26.03
N ASN A 443 2.99 -12.39 25.85
CA ASN A 443 2.76 -11.57 24.66
C ASN A 443 3.55 -10.26 24.64
N LEU A 444 3.96 -9.71 25.79
CA LEU A 444 4.84 -8.55 25.84
C LEU A 444 5.83 -8.68 27.01
N PRO A 445 7.12 -8.87 26.74
CA PRO A 445 8.13 -8.88 27.79
C PRO A 445 8.21 -7.52 28.50
N PRO A 446 8.59 -7.47 29.79
CA PRO A 446 8.71 -6.23 30.55
C PRO A 446 10.01 -5.45 30.22
N VAL A 447 10.32 -5.30 28.94
CA VAL A 447 11.48 -4.54 28.43
C VAL A 447 11.01 -3.55 27.36
N ASN A 448 11.74 -2.43 27.20
CA ASN A 448 11.35 -1.31 26.34
C ASN A 448 12.23 -1.13 25.10
N TRP A 449 13.11 -2.08 24.80
CA TRP A 449 14.01 -2.09 23.64
C TRP A 449 13.71 -3.29 22.73
N ALA A 450 14.12 -3.21 21.46
CA ALA A 450 13.91 -4.24 20.43
C ALA A 450 12.45 -4.74 20.27
N GLY A 451 11.46 -3.89 20.55
CA GLY A 451 10.04 -4.27 20.53
C GLY A 451 9.55 -4.83 19.19
N THR A 452 10.07 -4.32 18.06
CA THR A 452 9.76 -4.82 16.71
C THR A 452 10.28 -6.24 16.52
N THR A 453 11.56 -6.50 16.83
CA THR A 453 12.16 -7.84 16.77
C THR A 453 11.43 -8.81 17.69
N MET A 454 11.14 -8.43 18.95
CA MET A 454 10.40 -9.30 19.88
C MET A 454 8.99 -9.60 19.41
N GLY A 455 8.30 -8.62 18.80
CA GLY A 455 6.99 -8.83 18.19
C GLY A 455 7.03 -9.87 17.07
N ALA A 456 8.02 -9.76 16.17
CA ALA A 456 8.23 -10.74 15.10
C ALA A 456 8.60 -12.12 15.66
N MET A 457 9.49 -12.20 16.65
CA MET A 457 9.86 -13.47 17.29
C MET A 457 8.68 -14.14 18.00
N PHE A 458 7.76 -13.37 18.59
CA PHE A 458 6.50 -13.91 19.12
C PHE A 458 5.66 -14.54 18.01
N LEU A 459 5.47 -13.83 16.88
CA LEU A 459 4.71 -14.34 15.73
C LEU A 459 5.33 -15.60 15.13
N GLN A 460 6.67 -15.67 15.07
CA GLN A 460 7.42 -16.83 14.58
C GLN A 460 7.06 -18.12 15.33
N LYS A 461 6.66 -18.06 16.61
CA LYS A 461 6.25 -19.25 17.39
C LYS A 461 4.96 -19.90 16.90
N PHE A 462 4.22 -19.26 16.00
CA PHE A 462 2.95 -19.74 15.43
C PHE A 462 3.07 -20.17 13.96
N VAL A 463 4.30 -20.26 13.45
CA VAL A 463 4.62 -20.83 12.14
C VAL A 463 5.68 -21.91 12.32
N GLU A 464 5.37 -23.14 11.96
CA GLU A 464 6.24 -24.29 12.22
C GLU A 464 7.17 -24.62 11.06
N LYS A 465 6.64 -24.70 9.84
CA LYS A 465 7.35 -25.32 8.69
C LYS A 465 7.40 -24.43 7.46
N THR A 466 6.49 -23.48 7.36
CA THR A 466 6.34 -22.68 6.16
C THR A 466 7.35 -21.53 6.13
N PRO A 467 8.05 -21.27 5.01
CA PRO A 467 8.83 -20.05 4.84
C PRO A 467 8.01 -18.82 5.20
N TRP A 468 8.51 -18.03 6.16
CA TRP A 468 7.75 -16.95 6.77
C TRP A 468 8.49 -15.63 6.83
N ALA A 469 7.73 -14.55 6.63
CA ALA A 469 8.16 -13.18 6.85
C ALA A 469 7.04 -12.34 7.50
N HIS A 470 7.44 -11.42 8.35
CA HIS A 470 6.60 -10.42 8.99
C HIS A 470 6.99 -9.02 8.51
N LEU A 471 5.98 -8.23 8.12
CA LEU A 471 6.13 -6.81 7.80
C LEU A 471 5.49 -5.97 8.91
N ASP A 472 6.30 -5.19 9.62
CA ASP A 472 5.81 -4.15 10.51
C ASP A 472 5.62 -2.85 9.71
N ILE A 473 4.37 -2.56 9.37
CA ILE A 473 3.95 -1.42 8.58
C ILE A 473 3.47 -0.24 9.44
N ALA A 474 3.73 -0.25 10.75
CA ALA A 474 3.29 0.81 11.67
C ALA A 474 3.75 2.21 11.23
N GLY A 475 4.96 2.35 10.70
CA GLY A 475 5.48 3.61 10.17
C GLY A 475 4.73 4.07 8.91
N PRO A 476 4.80 3.31 7.80
CA PRO A 476 4.31 3.80 6.52
C PRO A 476 2.82 3.59 6.25
N ALA A 477 2.03 3.02 7.18
CA ALA A 477 0.61 2.76 6.98
C ALA A 477 -0.25 4.02 6.77
N TRP A 478 0.15 5.16 7.35
CA TRP A 478 -0.47 6.45 7.15
C TRP A 478 0.59 7.57 7.10
N VAL A 479 0.17 8.75 6.64
CA VAL A 479 1.02 9.92 6.45
C VAL A 479 0.44 11.09 7.21
N ASP A 480 1.22 11.63 8.15
CA ASP A 480 0.88 12.88 8.84
C ASP A 480 1.47 14.10 8.12
N ARG A 481 2.62 13.91 7.45
CA ARG A 481 3.29 14.95 6.68
C ARG A 481 3.64 14.45 5.29
N VAL A 482 3.10 15.09 4.26
CA VAL A 482 3.32 14.72 2.86
C VAL A 482 4.78 14.95 2.46
N VAL A 483 5.51 13.86 2.21
CA VAL A 483 6.87 13.86 1.64
C VAL A 483 6.86 13.49 0.15
N LYS A 484 6.05 12.50 -0.22
CA LYS A 484 5.87 12.02 -1.60
C LYS A 484 4.59 12.63 -2.18
N SER A 485 4.68 13.26 -3.36
CA SER A 485 3.53 13.94 -3.98
C SER A 485 2.37 13.00 -4.31
N TYR A 486 2.61 11.70 -4.41
CA TYR A 486 1.58 10.67 -4.67
C TYR A 486 1.08 9.93 -3.42
N VAL A 487 1.53 10.34 -2.23
CA VAL A 487 1.05 9.81 -0.95
C VAL A 487 0.49 10.96 -0.12
N PRO A 488 -0.81 11.29 -0.29
CA PRO A 488 -1.46 12.35 0.47
C PRO A 488 -1.61 11.96 1.94
N GLU A 489 -1.90 12.95 2.77
CA GLU A 489 -2.18 12.77 4.20
C GLU A 489 -3.30 11.75 4.45
N GLY A 490 -3.19 11.01 5.56
CA GLY A 490 -4.05 9.87 5.91
C GLY A 490 -3.47 8.54 5.43
N ALA A 491 -4.34 7.56 5.19
CA ALA A 491 -3.93 6.22 4.78
C ALA A 491 -3.07 6.23 3.51
N SER A 492 -1.91 5.56 3.56
CA SER A 492 -1.00 5.49 2.42
C SER A 492 -1.37 4.38 1.43
N GLY A 493 -2.02 3.32 1.92
CA GLY A 493 -2.24 2.08 1.18
C GLY A 493 -0.97 1.23 0.99
N TYR A 494 0.04 1.44 1.84
CA TYR A 494 1.35 0.78 1.78
C TYR A 494 1.23 -0.75 1.67
N GLY A 495 2.11 -1.33 0.85
CA GLY A 495 2.24 -2.78 0.65
C GLY A 495 1.35 -3.32 -0.46
N VAL A 496 0.28 -2.62 -0.86
CA VAL A 496 -0.58 -3.07 -1.96
C VAL A 496 0.24 -3.21 -3.25
N ARG A 497 1.03 -2.19 -3.60
CA ARG A 497 1.82 -2.22 -4.85
C ARG A 497 2.94 -3.25 -4.75
N THR A 498 3.62 -3.31 -3.60
CA THR A 498 4.65 -4.30 -3.30
C THR A 498 4.16 -5.73 -3.54
N PHE A 499 3.03 -6.11 -2.94
CA PHE A 499 2.56 -7.49 -3.05
C PHE A 499 1.89 -7.78 -4.40
N LEU A 500 1.24 -6.83 -5.06
CA LEU A 500 0.79 -7.02 -6.44
C LEU A 500 1.98 -7.25 -7.39
N HIS A 501 3.07 -6.49 -7.23
CA HIS A 501 4.31 -6.71 -7.97
C HIS A 501 4.91 -8.09 -7.66
N MET A 502 4.94 -8.49 -6.39
CA MET A 502 5.45 -9.80 -5.98
C MET A 502 4.62 -10.94 -6.60
N LEU A 503 3.29 -10.83 -6.62
CA LEU A 503 2.42 -11.85 -7.23
C LEU A 503 2.69 -12.00 -8.74
N LEU A 504 2.93 -10.90 -9.46
CA LEU A 504 3.35 -10.98 -10.85
C LEU A 504 4.75 -11.57 -11.01
N SER A 505 5.69 -11.17 -10.15
CA SER A 505 7.09 -11.63 -10.17
C SER A 505 7.23 -13.12 -9.92
N LEU A 506 6.33 -13.70 -9.11
CA LEU A 506 6.29 -15.12 -8.79
C LEU A 506 5.35 -15.94 -9.70
N SER A 507 4.59 -15.30 -10.59
CA SER A 507 3.60 -15.99 -11.43
C SER A 507 4.25 -17.06 -12.30
N GLY A 508 3.72 -18.29 -12.20
CA GLY A 508 4.24 -19.46 -12.92
C GLY A 508 5.58 -20.02 -12.41
N LYS A 509 6.11 -19.49 -11.31
CA LYS A 509 7.31 -20.02 -10.65
C LYS A 509 6.93 -20.99 -9.52
N ARG A 510 7.90 -21.79 -9.08
CA ARG A 510 7.81 -22.60 -7.85
C ARG A 510 8.70 -21.98 -6.79
N TRP A 511 8.21 -21.93 -5.56
CA TRP A 511 9.07 -21.60 -4.42
C TRP A 511 9.99 -22.79 -4.12
N LYS A 512 11.29 -22.57 -4.01
CA LYS A 512 12.21 -23.60 -3.55
C LYS A 512 12.07 -23.67 -2.03
N LYS A 513 11.72 -24.83 -1.51
CA LYS A 513 11.57 -25.07 -0.08
C LYS A 513 12.92 -25.27 0.58
#